data_AF-A0A5S3W482-F1
#
_entry.id   AF-A0A5S3W482-F1
#
_cell.length_a   1.000
_cell.length_b   1.000
_cell.length_c   1.000
_cell.angle_alpha   90.00
_cell.angle_beta   90.00
_cell.angle_gamma   90.00
#
_symmetry.space_group_name_H-M   'P 1'
#
loop_
_entity.id
_entity.type
_entity.pdbx_description
1 polymer ?
#
loop_
_entity_poly.entity_id
_entity_poly.type
_entity_poly.pdbx_seq_one_letter_code
_entity_poly.pdbx_strand_id
1 'polypeptide(L)'
;SATDADRLTQFGDSDFYYDEFGNQIRETGKGIKTRREYNAFNQLSCFNNNGTLTQYDYDPLGRRIAKHTEHGKIDYIWDNDQLIGECQHGEYTWYINLP
;
A
#
# COMPACT_ATOMS: atom_id res chain seq x y z
N SER A 1 -10.53 20.54 11.62
CA SER A 1 -9.37 19.95 10.93
C SER A 1 -8.29 21.01 10.86
N ALA A 2 -7.03 20.59 10.87
CA ALA A 2 -5.90 21.45 10.55
C ALA A 2 -5.30 20.97 9.22
N THR A 3 -4.85 21.91 8.38
CA THR A 3 -4.14 21.61 7.15
C THR A 3 -2.85 22.42 7.05
N ASP A 4 -1.86 21.91 6.34
CA ASP A 4 -0.63 22.59 5.97
C ASP A 4 -0.34 22.32 4.49
N ALA A 5 -0.26 23.38 3.66
CA ALA A 5 -0.17 23.31 2.20
C ALA A 5 -1.14 22.27 1.58
N ASP A 6 -2.44 22.40 1.91
CA ASP A 6 -3.53 21.51 1.50
C ASP A 6 -3.43 20.05 1.98
N ARG A 7 -2.52 19.73 2.90
CA ARG A 7 -2.41 18.41 3.54
C ARG A 7 -3.09 18.43 4.90
N LEU A 8 -3.98 17.48 5.16
CA LEU A 8 -4.65 17.33 6.46
C LEU A 8 -3.65 16.91 7.53
N THR A 9 -3.33 17.77 8.50
CA THR A 9 -2.39 17.44 9.59
C THR A 9 -3.09 16.93 10.84
N GLN A 10 -4.37 17.27 11.02
CA GLN A 10 -5.19 16.80 12.13
C GLN A 10 -6.69 16.73 11.79
N PHE A 11 -7.36 15.65 12.22
CA PHE A 11 -8.82 15.49 12.13
C PHE A 11 -9.39 14.67 13.29
N GLY A 12 -10.16 15.33 14.16
CA GLY A 12 -10.54 14.75 15.45
C GLY A 12 -9.29 14.42 16.26
N ASP A 13 -9.26 13.22 16.86
CA ASP A 13 -8.13 12.72 17.65
C ASP A 13 -7.03 12.03 16.80
N SER A 14 -6.99 12.31 15.50
CA SER A 14 -6.00 11.74 14.57
C SER A 14 -5.06 12.80 14.06
N ASP A 15 -3.76 12.53 14.13
CA ASP A 15 -2.68 13.32 13.56
C ASP A 15 -2.07 12.60 12.35
N PHE A 16 -1.66 13.39 11.36
CA PHE A 16 -1.15 12.91 10.07
C PHE A 16 0.16 13.60 9.74
N TYR A 17 1.08 12.84 9.15
CA TYR A 17 2.41 13.33 8.80
C TYR A 17 2.74 12.94 7.37
N TYR A 18 3.46 13.80 6.67
CA TYR A 18 3.77 13.66 5.26
C TYR A 18 5.27 13.85 5.00
N ASP A 19 5.78 13.23 3.95
CA ASP A 19 7.10 13.55 3.41
C ASP A 19 7.06 14.81 2.52
N GLU A 20 8.22 15.19 1.97
CA GLU A 20 8.36 16.37 1.10
C GLU A 20 7.61 16.25 -0.24
N PHE A 21 7.33 15.02 -0.69
CA PHE A 21 6.58 14.73 -1.91
C PHE A 21 5.06 14.70 -1.65
N GLY A 22 4.64 14.91 -0.41
CA GLY A 22 3.24 14.94 0.00
C GLY A 22 2.63 13.56 0.25
N ASN A 23 3.44 12.50 0.35
CA ASN A 23 2.90 11.19 0.74
C ASN A 23 2.72 11.12 2.25
N GLN A 24 1.60 10.57 2.70
CA GLN A 24 1.38 10.35 4.12
C GLN A 24 2.33 9.26 4.63
N ILE A 25 3.25 9.59 5.54
CA ILE A 25 4.21 8.64 6.10
C ILE A 25 3.78 8.09 7.46
N ARG A 26 2.86 8.76 8.16
CA ARG A 26 2.36 8.32 9.47
C ARG A 26 0.94 8.81 9.74
N GLU A 27 0.20 8.00 10.48
CA GLU A 27 -1.07 8.36 11.12
C GLU A 27 -1.05 7.86 12.56
N THR A 28 -1.49 8.68 13.50
CA THR A 28 -1.64 8.30 14.90
C THR A 28 -2.95 8.85 15.46
N GLY A 29 -3.72 8.03 16.15
CA GLY A 29 -4.97 8.46 16.78
C GLY A 29 -6.06 7.41 16.76
N LYS A 30 -7.03 7.48 17.67
CA LYS A 30 -8.18 6.55 17.72
C LYS A 30 -7.79 5.05 17.71
N GLY A 31 -6.66 4.72 18.34
CA GLY A 31 -6.12 3.34 18.35
C GLY A 31 -5.42 2.91 17.04
N ILE A 32 -5.27 3.82 16.08
CA ILE A 32 -4.53 3.62 14.84
C ILE A 32 -3.12 4.19 15.00
N LYS A 33 -2.12 3.41 14.58
CA LYS A 33 -0.73 3.80 14.42
C LYS A 33 -0.21 3.18 13.13
N THR A 34 -0.08 4.00 12.09
CA THR A 34 0.46 3.54 10.82
C THR A 34 1.83 4.15 10.52
N ARG A 35 2.64 3.41 9.77
CA ARG A 35 3.86 3.92 9.13
C ARG A 35 3.89 3.44 7.68
N ARG A 36 4.18 4.36 6.76
CA ARG A 36 4.29 4.10 5.32
C ARG A 36 5.69 4.47 4.85
N GLU A 37 6.23 3.69 3.93
CA GLU A 37 7.46 4.01 3.22
C GLU A 37 7.21 3.95 1.72
N TYR A 38 7.86 4.84 0.99
CA TYR A 38 7.74 4.97 -0.45
C TYR A 38 9.11 4.75 -1.08
N ASN A 39 9.15 4.05 -2.22
CA ASN A 39 10.37 3.88 -2.99
C ASN A 39 10.72 5.15 -3.78
N ALA A 40 11.86 5.14 -4.48
CA ALA A 40 12.33 6.28 -5.28
C ALA A 40 11.39 6.67 -6.45
N PHE A 41 10.45 5.80 -6.84
CA PHE A 41 9.42 6.07 -7.83
C PHE A 41 8.11 6.58 -7.20
N ASN A 42 8.14 6.97 -5.92
CA ASN A 42 7.00 7.46 -5.17
C ASN A 42 5.88 6.41 -4.99
N GLN A 43 6.23 5.13 -4.96
CA GLN A 43 5.28 4.02 -4.78
C GLN A 43 5.38 3.46 -3.36
N LEU A 44 4.24 3.17 -2.73
CA LEU A 44 4.19 2.58 -1.39
C LEU A 44 4.88 1.21 -1.39
N SER A 45 6.05 1.11 -0.76
CA SER A 45 6.86 -0.12 -0.67
C SER A 45 6.61 -0.88 0.62
N CYS A 46 6.26 -0.17 1.69
CA CYS A 46 6.07 -0.75 3.02
C CYS A 46 4.92 -0.06 3.75
N PHE A 47 4.05 -0.84 4.38
CA PHE A 47 2.97 -0.38 5.22
C PHE A 47 2.93 -1.17 6.52
N ASN A 48 3.12 -0.49 7.64
CA ASN A 48 2.87 -1.02 8.96
C ASN A 48 1.59 -0.43 9.51
N ASN A 49 0.65 -1.27 9.93
CA ASN A 49 -0.57 -0.86 10.62
C ASN A 49 -0.65 -1.57 11.96
N ASN A 50 -0.45 -0.83 13.05
CA ASN A 50 -0.50 -1.37 14.41
C ASN A 50 0.39 -2.61 14.63
N GLY A 51 1.54 -2.67 13.94
CA GLY A 51 2.46 -3.81 14.00
C GLY A 51 2.31 -4.80 12.85
N THR A 52 1.15 -4.89 12.20
CA THR A 52 0.95 -5.73 11.00
C THR A 52 1.68 -5.12 9.81
N LEU A 53 2.69 -5.83 9.31
CA LEU A 53 3.53 -5.40 8.20
C LEU A 53 3.00 -5.92 6.87
N THR A 54 2.99 -5.06 5.86
CA THR A 54 2.78 -5.42 4.46
C THR A 54 3.84 -4.75 3.59
N GLN A 55 4.44 -5.50 2.67
CA GLN A 55 5.40 -4.98 1.70
C GLN A 55 4.91 -5.21 0.28
N TYR A 56 5.35 -4.36 -0.65
CA TYR A 56 4.90 -4.39 -2.04
C TYR A 56 6.08 -4.29 -3.00
N ASP A 57 6.06 -5.14 -4.02
CA ASP A 57 7.00 -5.08 -5.15
C ASP A 57 6.28 -4.60 -6.40
N TYR A 58 7.01 -3.85 -7.23
CA TYR A 58 6.51 -3.27 -8.47
C TYR A 58 7.43 -3.62 -9.62
N ASP A 59 6.86 -3.77 -10.81
CA ASP A 59 7.62 -3.85 -12.06
C ASP A 59 8.00 -2.44 -12.59
N PRO A 60 8.80 -2.35 -13.67
CA PRO A 60 9.20 -1.06 -14.24
C PRO A 60 8.06 -0.20 -14.81
N LEU A 61 6.89 -0.78 -15.10
CA LEU A 61 5.70 -0.04 -15.52
C LEU A 61 4.91 0.49 -14.31
N GLY A 62 5.35 0.16 -13.09
CA GLY A 62 4.73 0.56 -11.84
C GLY A 62 3.53 -0.28 -11.45
N ARG A 63 3.36 -1.45 -12.06
CA ARG A 63 2.32 -2.41 -11.67
C ARG A 63 2.82 -3.20 -10.47
N ARG A 64 1.97 -3.39 -9.48
CA ARG A 64 2.30 -4.23 -8.32
C ARG A 64 2.39 -5.69 -8.77
N ILE A 65 3.52 -6.34 -8.51
CA ILE A 65 3.78 -7.74 -8.87
C ILE A 65 3.79 -8.66 -7.65
N ALA A 66 4.00 -8.13 -6.45
CA ALA A 66 3.85 -8.92 -5.23
C ALA A 66 3.33 -8.10 -4.05
N LYS A 67 2.68 -8.81 -3.13
CA LYS A 67 2.34 -8.34 -1.79
C LYS A 67 2.81 -9.37 -0.77
N HIS A 68 3.62 -8.93 0.18
CA HIS A 68 4.10 -9.76 1.28
C HIS A 68 3.36 -9.37 2.55
N THR A 69 2.77 -10.34 3.24
CA THR A 69 2.08 -10.16 4.51
C THR A 69 2.56 -11.19 5.52
N GLU A 70 2.13 -11.08 6.77
CA GLU A 70 2.32 -12.13 7.77
C GLU A 70 1.68 -13.48 7.38
N HIS A 71 0.71 -13.47 6.45
CA HIS A 71 0.05 -14.66 5.93
C HIS A 71 0.71 -15.23 4.66
N GLY A 72 1.86 -14.69 4.26
CA GLY A 72 2.60 -15.12 3.09
C GLY A 72 2.55 -14.11 1.93
N LYS A 73 3.04 -14.59 0.78
CA LYS A 73 3.21 -13.81 -0.45
C LYS A 73 2.08 -14.08 -1.42
N ILE A 74 1.56 -13.01 -2.02
CA ILE A 74 0.66 -13.01 -3.16
C ILE A 74 1.44 -12.48 -4.36
N ASP A 75 1.50 -13.26 -5.44
CA ASP A 75 2.08 -12.88 -6.73
C ASP A 75 0.96 -12.44 -7.68
N TYR A 76 1.07 -11.25 -8.27
CA TYR A 76 0.07 -10.70 -9.20
C TYR A 76 0.45 -10.96 -10.65
N ILE A 77 -0.52 -11.42 -11.45
CA ILE A 77 -0.32 -11.87 -12.83
C ILE A 77 -0.98 -10.86 -13.77
N TRP A 78 -0.16 -10.27 -14.64
CA TRP A 78 -0.58 -9.24 -15.59
C TRP A 78 -0.48 -9.76 -17.03
N ASP A 79 -1.49 -9.47 -17.84
CA ASP A 79 -1.45 -9.55 -19.30
C ASP A 79 -1.58 -8.13 -19.85
N ASN A 80 -0.46 -7.59 -20.37
CA ASN A 80 -0.35 -6.16 -20.70
C ASN A 80 -0.88 -5.30 -19.53
N ASP A 81 -1.80 -4.37 -19.78
CA ASP A 81 -2.32 -3.48 -18.74
C ASP A 81 -3.46 -4.10 -17.91
N GLN A 82 -3.76 -5.39 -18.10
CA GLN A 82 -4.83 -6.09 -17.40
C GLN A 82 -4.27 -7.00 -16.29
N LEU A 83 -4.73 -6.80 -15.04
CA LEU A 83 -4.52 -7.75 -13.95
C LEU A 83 -5.46 -8.94 -14.17
N ILE A 84 -4.91 -10.11 -14.48
CA ILE A 84 -5.70 -11.28 -14.86
C ILE A 84 -5.79 -12.34 -13.77
N GLY A 85 -4.98 -12.25 -12.72
CA GLY A 85 -5.07 -13.15 -11.59
C GLY A 85 -4.02 -12.92 -10.52
N GLU A 86 -4.04 -13.79 -9.52
CA GLU A 86 -3.05 -13.86 -8.46
C GLU A 86 -2.72 -15.31 -8.12
N CYS A 87 -1.53 -15.52 -7.54
CA CYS A 87 -1.09 -16.79 -7.00
C CYS A 87 -0.70 -16.62 -5.53
N GLN A 88 -1.27 -17.45 -4.66
CA GLN A 88 -0.93 -17.49 -3.24
C GLN A 88 -0.74 -18.95 -2.81
N HIS A 89 0.42 -19.26 -2.23
CA HIS A 89 0.77 -20.64 -1.82
C HIS A 89 0.64 -21.69 -2.93
N GLY A 90 0.84 -21.31 -4.19
CA GLY A 90 0.71 -22.19 -5.35
C GLY A 90 -0.71 -22.32 -5.90
N GLU A 91 -1.71 -21.74 -5.21
CA GLU A 91 -3.10 -21.69 -5.66
C GLU A 91 -3.35 -20.44 -6.51
N TYR A 92 -4.00 -20.61 -7.65
CA TYR A 92 -4.27 -19.53 -8.60
C TYR A 92 -5.74 -19.08 -8.53
N THR A 93 -5.95 -17.77 -8.46
CA THR A 93 -7.26 -17.15 -8.66
C THR A 93 -7.20 -16.30 -9.93
N TRP A 94 -8.10 -16.57 -10.88
CA TRP A 94 -8.18 -15.84 -12.15
C TRP A 94 -9.34 -14.84 -12.13
N TYR A 95 -9.09 -13.64 -12.62
CA TYR A 95 -10.07 -12.54 -12.69
C TYR A 95 -10.70 -12.41 -14.07
N ILE A 96 -10.12 -13.04 -15.08
CA ILE A 96 -10.73 -13.20 -16.39
C ILE A 96 -11.94 -14.13 -16.22
N ASN A 97 -13.16 -13.63 -16.47
CA ASN A 97 -14.46 -14.30 -16.34
C ASN A 97 -15.16 -14.28 -14.96
N LEU A 98 -14.84 -13.34 -14.07
CA LEU A 98 -15.78 -13.02 -12.98
C LEU A 98 -17.01 -12.29 -13.58
N PRO A 99 -18.25 -12.77 -13.37
CA PRO A 99 -19.45 -12.02 -13.73
C PRO A 99 -19.58 -10.71 -12.94
#